data_AF-A0A0M4EBC0-F1
#
_entry.id   AF-A0A0M4EBC0-F1
#
_cell.length_a   1.000
_cell.length_b   1.000
_cell.length_c   1.000
_cell.angle_alpha   90.00
_cell.angle_beta   90.00
_cell.angle_gamma   90.00
#
_symmetry.space_group_name_H-M   'P 1'
#
loop_
_entity.id
_entity.type
_entity.pdbx_description
1 polymer ?
#
loop_
_entity_poly.entity_id
_entity_poly.type
_entity_poly.pdbx_seq_one_letter_code
_entity_poly.pdbx_strand_id
1 'polypeptide(L)'
;AAYKWVQTSAYSSLPPNAIVGGNDEDGAMIYVGRAEHEGDMLVCKVVPTKQIGFISSRGEALPKDIYEVLCGENLVWIKCYDHVIPETAVLCGRTSLDQPVYIGRGHYEGHLIIGKISSVHRALFIAFRGAERRLDSYEILVEEKRALAGWQLPPPPPMEELLQEKTPTSPPPPPPPPAFGVKPYPYPPEFDAPARHVEDRPPQYTPMPMPMPMVSTDPYPPPALEAVIPPPRYQEAVSVLPPKPDYSAYYTPPTVASAVVLPAIVAPAASSSFVPADTYKPPLDPYAPSCSGYTPAVTVPAQTAYGIGSPDIWVHTSSSYIPPDAVSGGHDSDMTPLYVCRAHYQGMHIPGKAAPSRCCAYIADAGREIIESNYEVLVGQGKYHWVPAYDGNVVPGAVEAGRSYSGEPLYVGRARYCGSLTPGKIQRSHRSLHIAYGGQEIRISSYEVLVRSDIYHRQQAISLSY
;
A
#
# COMPACT_ATOMS: atom_id res chain seq x y z
N ALA A 1 9.60 -12.52 -23.67
CA ALA A 1 8.30 -12.33 -23.00
C ALA A 1 7.84 -10.91 -23.30
N ALA A 2 6.56 -10.68 -23.64
CA ALA A 2 6.05 -9.33 -23.89
C ALA A 2 5.99 -8.45 -22.63
N TYR A 3 6.21 -9.06 -21.46
CA TYR A 3 6.24 -8.42 -20.16
C TYR A 3 7.38 -8.92 -19.27
N LYS A 4 7.66 -8.17 -18.21
CA LYS A 4 8.60 -8.51 -17.14
C LYS A 4 8.05 -8.05 -15.79
N TRP A 5 8.53 -8.71 -14.74
CA TRP A 5 8.29 -8.30 -13.36
C TRP A 5 9.47 -7.46 -12.89
N VAL A 6 9.19 -6.29 -12.32
CA VAL A 6 10.21 -5.37 -11.82
C VAL A 6 10.05 -5.25 -10.31
N GLN A 7 11.06 -5.70 -9.57
CA GLN A 7 11.14 -5.54 -8.12
C GLN A 7 11.04 -4.06 -7.75
N THR A 8 10.11 -3.73 -6.87
CA THR A 8 9.89 -2.36 -6.42
C THR A 8 9.43 -2.35 -4.95
N SER A 9 9.12 -1.16 -4.45
CA SER A 9 8.52 -0.97 -3.14
C SER A 9 7.44 0.11 -3.20
N ALA A 10 6.61 0.17 -2.16
CA ALA A 10 5.67 1.24 -1.86
C ALA A 10 6.25 2.66 -1.98
N TYR A 11 7.56 2.81 -1.75
CA TYR A 11 8.24 4.09 -1.66
C TYR A 11 9.06 4.42 -2.90
N SER A 12 9.11 3.50 -3.86
CA SER A 12 9.84 3.67 -5.11
C SER A 12 8.96 4.34 -6.15
N SER A 13 9.58 5.07 -7.08
CA SER A 13 8.87 5.55 -8.26
C SER A 13 8.36 4.37 -9.09
N LEU A 14 7.20 4.56 -9.72
CA LEU A 14 6.60 3.56 -10.58
C LEU A 14 7.52 3.29 -11.79
N PRO A 15 7.86 2.02 -12.10
CA PRO A 15 8.67 1.71 -13.27
C PRO A 15 7.97 2.10 -14.58
N PRO A 16 8.72 2.42 -15.64
CA PRO A 16 8.14 2.73 -16.95
C PRO A 16 7.39 1.50 -17.51
N ASN A 17 6.33 1.77 -18.27
CA ASN A 17 5.45 0.76 -18.89
C ASN A 17 4.74 -0.16 -17.88
N ALA A 18 4.51 0.31 -16.65
CA ALA A 18 3.69 -0.39 -15.66
C ALA A 18 2.24 -0.54 -16.16
N ILE A 19 1.67 -1.73 -15.99
CA ILE A 19 0.32 -2.04 -16.47
C ILE A 19 -0.73 -1.49 -15.50
N VAL A 20 -1.62 -0.63 -16.03
CA VAL A 20 -2.78 -0.12 -15.30
C VAL A 20 -3.83 -1.23 -15.16
N GLY A 21 -4.20 -1.49 -13.92
CA GLY A 21 -5.22 -2.47 -13.56
C GLY A 21 -6.63 -1.89 -13.49
N GLY A 22 -6.76 -0.63 -13.05
CA GLY A 22 -8.04 0.04 -12.87
C GLY A 22 -7.93 1.22 -11.91
N ASN A 23 -8.96 1.44 -11.09
CA ASN A 23 -9.06 2.58 -10.17
C ASN A 23 -9.61 2.14 -8.81
N ASP A 24 -9.02 2.66 -7.73
CA ASP A 24 -9.44 2.39 -6.36
C ASP A 24 -10.60 3.31 -5.94
N GLU A 25 -11.09 3.15 -4.71
CA GLU A 25 -12.28 3.86 -4.20
C GLU A 25 -12.15 5.40 -4.13
N ASP A 26 -10.93 5.90 -4.03
CA ASP A 26 -10.59 7.33 -4.03
C ASP A 26 -10.23 7.85 -5.43
N GLY A 27 -10.43 7.02 -6.46
CA GLY A 27 -10.05 7.32 -7.85
C GLY A 27 -8.56 7.14 -8.12
N ALA A 28 -7.76 6.68 -7.15
CA ALA A 28 -6.35 6.41 -7.35
C ALA A 28 -6.14 5.31 -8.40
N MET A 29 -5.17 5.51 -9.30
CA MET A 29 -4.82 4.49 -10.29
C MET A 29 -4.24 3.25 -9.61
N ILE A 30 -4.78 2.09 -9.97
CA ILE A 30 -4.28 0.78 -9.55
C ILE A 30 -3.36 0.24 -10.63
N TYR A 31 -2.22 -0.29 -10.21
CA TYR A 31 -1.28 -1.00 -11.07
C TYR A 31 -1.22 -2.49 -10.74
N VAL A 32 -0.94 -3.29 -11.75
CA VAL A 32 -0.78 -4.73 -11.61
C VAL A 32 0.56 -5.05 -10.99
N GLY A 33 0.53 -5.61 -9.78
CA GLY A 33 1.72 -6.15 -9.12
C GLY A 33 1.52 -7.59 -8.66
N ARG A 34 2.58 -8.13 -8.07
CA ARG A 34 2.55 -9.39 -7.33
C ARG A 34 3.41 -9.29 -6.07
N ALA A 35 3.04 -10.01 -5.02
CA ALA A 35 3.77 -10.04 -3.77
C ALA A 35 3.76 -11.43 -3.17
N GLU A 36 4.86 -11.80 -2.53
CA GLU A 36 4.96 -13.03 -1.78
C GLU A 36 4.24 -12.91 -0.43
N HIS A 37 3.50 -13.95 -0.05
CA HIS A 37 2.87 -14.06 1.25
C HIS A 37 2.75 -15.53 1.65
N GLU A 38 3.39 -15.91 2.76
CA GLU A 38 3.39 -17.29 3.28
C GLU A 38 3.84 -18.34 2.24
N GLY A 39 4.77 -17.98 1.35
CA GLY A 39 5.26 -18.84 0.26
C GLY A 39 4.37 -18.86 -0.99
N ASP A 40 3.24 -18.17 -0.99
CA ASP A 40 2.39 -17.98 -2.17
C ASP A 40 2.74 -16.68 -2.89
N MET A 41 2.89 -16.74 -4.22
CA MET A 41 3.03 -15.54 -5.05
C MET A 41 1.65 -15.07 -5.54
N LEU A 42 1.13 -14.00 -4.93
CA LEU A 42 -0.24 -13.53 -5.12
C LEU A 42 -0.31 -12.19 -5.87
N VAL A 43 -1.44 -11.95 -6.54
CA VAL A 43 -1.71 -10.68 -7.24
C VAL A 43 -1.80 -9.55 -6.22
N CYS A 44 -1.03 -8.48 -6.45
CA CYS A 44 -0.97 -7.30 -5.61
C CYS A 44 -1.60 -6.09 -6.32
N LYS A 45 -2.63 -5.52 -5.72
CA LYS A 45 -3.23 -4.22 -6.06
C LYS A 45 -2.29 -3.11 -5.62
N VAL A 46 -1.47 -2.59 -6.52
CA VAL A 46 -0.48 -1.53 -6.22
C VAL A 46 -1.13 -0.16 -6.36
N VAL A 47 -1.06 0.67 -5.32
CA VAL A 47 -1.63 2.03 -5.30
C VAL A 47 -0.53 3.05 -4.96
N PRO A 48 0.18 3.59 -5.97
CA PRO A 48 1.35 4.44 -5.75
C PRO A 48 1.08 5.71 -4.94
N THR A 49 -0.08 6.34 -5.14
CA THR A 49 -0.48 7.54 -4.39
C THR A 49 -0.68 7.29 -2.90
N LYS A 50 -1.01 6.05 -2.52
CA LYS A 50 -1.15 5.61 -1.13
C LYS A 50 0.15 4.98 -0.58
N GLN A 51 1.19 4.86 -1.41
CA GLN A 51 2.46 4.18 -1.07
C GLN A 51 2.23 2.81 -0.44
N ILE A 52 1.37 1.99 -1.05
CA ILE A 52 1.04 0.66 -0.51
C ILE A 52 0.49 -0.24 -1.63
N GLY A 53 0.68 -1.54 -1.47
CA GLY A 53 0.03 -2.58 -2.23
C GLY A 53 -0.89 -3.41 -1.34
N PHE A 54 -1.90 -4.06 -1.91
CA PHE A 54 -2.75 -4.99 -1.18
C PHE A 54 -2.86 -6.33 -1.93
N ILE A 55 -2.74 -7.43 -1.22
CA ILE A 55 -3.08 -8.76 -1.74
C ILE A 55 -4.39 -9.22 -1.10
N SER A 56 -5.12 -10.10 -1.78
CA SER A 56 -6.25 -10.80 -1.19
C SER A 56 -5.78 -12.16 -0.67
N SER A 57 -6.06 -12.47 0.60
CA SER A 57 -5.75 -13.79 1.19
C SER A 57 -6.66 -14.10 2.37
N ARG A 58 -7.18 -15.33 2.43
CA ARG A 58 -7.97 -15.87 3.55
C ARG A 58 -9.09 -14.93 4.05
N GLY A 59 -9.83 -14.29 3.15
CA GLY A 59 -10.92 -13.37 3.53
C GLY A 59 -10.49 -11.93 3.80
N GLU A 60 -9.19 -11.63 3.81
CA GLU A 60 -8.65 -10.31 4.16
C GLU A 60 -7.92 -9.64 2.99
N ALA A 61 -7.89 -8.30 3.02
CA ALA A 61 -7.01 -7.50 2.18
C ALA A 61 -5.74 -7.16 2.98
N LEU A 62 -4.65 -7.86 2.66
CA LEU A 62 -3.41 -7.74 3.41
C LEU A 62 -2.49 -6.70 2.76
N PRO A 63 -2.01 -5.72 3.53
CA PRO A 63 -1.09 -4.69 3.03
C PRO A 63 0.30 -5.26 2.72
N LYS A 64 0.94 -4.69 1.70
CA LYS A 64 2.29 -5.03 1.22
C LYS A 64 3.03 -3.78 0.80
N ASP A 65 4.27 -3.64 1.23
CA ASP A 65 5.16 -2.55 0.86
C ASP A 65 6.32 -3.01 -0.03
N ILE A 66 6.56 -4.32 -0.13
CA ILE A 66 7.42 -4.94 -1.13
C ILE A 66 6.56 -5.74 -2.10
N TYR A 67 6.78 -5.50 -3.38
CA TYR A 67 6.10 -6.20 -4.46
C TYR A 67 6.88 -6.02 -5.76
N GLU A 68 6.52 -6.81 -6.76
CA GLU A 68 6.96 -6.59 -8.14
C GLU A 68 5.81 -5.96 -8.92
N VAL A 69 6.13 -5.03 -9.82
CA VAL A 69 5.14 -4.44 -10.74
C VAL A 69 5.30 -5.07 -12.13
N LEU A 70 4.17 -5.42 -12.74
CA LEU A 70 4.11 -5.93 -14.10
C LEU A 70 4.34 -4.79 -15.08
N CYS A 71 5.39 -4.92 -15.90
CA CYS A 71 5.74 -3.94 -16.92
C CYS A 71 5.80 -4.62 -18.29
N GLY A 72 5.17 -4.06 -19.32
CA GLY A 72 5.17 -4.70 -20.64
C GLY A 72 4.28 -4.02 -21.66
N GLU A 73 4.26 -4.61 -22.84
CA GLU A 73 3.42 -4.21 -23.98
C GLU A 73 2.62 -5.43 -24.48
N ASN A 74 1.60 -5.22 -25.31
CA ASN A 74 0.76 -6.30 -25.87
C ASN A 74 0.04 -7.15 -24.80
N LEU A 75 -0.40 -6.50 -23.71
CA LEU A 75 -1.25 -7.11 -22.70
C LEU A 75 -2.65 -6.54 -22.81
N VAL A 76 -3.66 -7.41 -22.90
CA VAL A 76 -5.06 -7.02 -23.07
C VAL A 76 -5.95 -7.69 -22.04
N TRP A 77 -6.99 -6.98 -21.63
CA TRP A 77 -8.02 -7.51 -20.74
C TRP A 77 -9.15 -8.08 -21.58
N ILE A 78 -9.49 -9.34 -21.37
CA ILE A 78 -10.62 -9.99 -22.06
C ILE A 78 -11.63 -10.49 -21.04
N LYS A 79 -12.92 -10.42 -21.39
CA LYS A 79 -13.98 -10.98 -20.53
C LYS A 79 -13.80 -12.49 -20.41
N CYS A 80 -13.81 -12.99 -19.18
CA CYS A 80 -13.80 -14.41 -18.91
C CYS A 80 -15.25 -14.92 -18.82
N TYR A 81 -15.59 -15.92 -19.64
CA TYR A 81 -16.90 -16.56 -19.63
C TYR A 81 -16.76 -17.97 -19.05
N ASP A 82 -17.67 -18.35 -18.15
CA ASP A 82 -17.73 -19.67 -17.50
C ASP A 82 -16.38 -20.15 -16.92
N HIS A 83 -15.58 -19.22 -16.41
CA HIS A 83 -14.28 -19.52 -15.81
C HIS A 83 -13.30 -20.28 -16.73
N VAL A 84 -13.43 -20.13 -18.05
CA VAL A 84 -12.50 -20.74 -19.01
C VAL A 84 -11.25 -19.87 -19.09
N ILE A 85 -10.15 -20.33 -18.49
CA ILE A 85 -8.88 -19.62 -18.47
C ILE A 85 -8.16 -19.81 -19.81
N PRO A 86 -7.88 -18.75 -20.58
CA PRO A 86 -7.14 -18.83 -21.84
C PRO A 86 -5.70 -19.30 -21.63
N GLU A 87 -5.14 -20.02 -22.60
CA GLU A 87 -3.73 -20.45 -22.57
C GLU A 87 -2.73 -19.29 -22.56
N THR A 88 -3.12 -18.13 -23.09
CA THR A 88 -2.30 -16.91 -23.12
C THR A 88 -2.48 -16.04 -21.86
N ALA A 89 -3.19 -16.53 -20.83
CA ALA A 89 -3.36 -15.80 -19.58
C ALA A 89 -2.03 -15.51 -18.89
N VAL A 90 -1.87 -14.28 -18.41
CA VAL A 90 -0.68 -13.85 -17.69
C VAL A 90 -0.63 -14.56 -16.34
N LEU A 91 0.44 -15.34 -16.14
CA LEU A 91 0.72 -16.01 -14.88
C LEU A 91 1.35 -15.01 -13.91
N CYS A 92 0.65 -14.74 -12.79
CA CYS A 92 1.19 -13.94 -11.69
C CYS A 92 2.33 -14.69 -10.99
N GLY A 93 2.07 -15.95 -10.67
CA GLY A 93 2.98 -16.81 -9.93
C GLY A 93 2.30 -18.13 -9.59
N ARG A 94 2.82 -18.79 -8.57
CA ARG A 94 2.28 -20.04 -8.04
C ARG A 94 2.11 -19.96 -6.53
N THR A 95 1.15 -20.71 -6.02
CA THR A 95 1.04 -20.95 -4.57
C THR A 95 2.09 -21.97 -4.13
N SER A 96 2.27 -22.10 -2.83
CA SER A 96 3.05 -23.13 -2.13
C SER A 96 2.62 -24.56 -2.49
N LEU A 97 1.38 -24.75 -2.95
CA LEU A 97 0.83 -26.01 -3.47
C LEU A 97 1.02 -26.16 -5.00
N ASP A 98 1.88 -25.34 -5.60
CA ASP A 98 2.18 -25.32 -7.04
C ASP A 98 0.98 -24.97 -7.94
N GLN A 99 -0.07 -24.35 -7.39
CA GLN A 99 -1.25 -23.95 -8.16
C GLN A 99 -1.01 -22.62 -8.87
N PRO A 100 -1.36 -22.49 -10.17
CA PRO A 100 -1.17 -21.26 -10.91
C PRO A 100 -2.12 -20.16 -10.42
N VAL A 101 -1.58 -18.95 -10.25
CA VAL A 101 -2.35 -17.75 -9.91
C VAL A 101 -2.39 -16.84 -11.13
N TYR A 102 -3.60 -16.54 -11.62
CA TYR A 102 -3.80 -15.64 -12.76
C TYR A 102 -4.31 -14.27 -12.32
N ILE A 103 -4.13 -13.29 -13.20
CA ILE A 103 -4.46 -11.89 -12.95
C ILE A 103 -5.81 -11.59 -13.57
N GLY A 104 -6.76 -11.15 -12.73
CA GLY A 104 -8.05 -10.67 -13.19
C GLY A 104 -8.37 -9.29 -12.66
N ARG A 105 -9.41 -8.68 -13.23
CA ARG A 105 -10.02 -7.47 -12.69
C ARG A 105 -11.52 -7.52 -12.84
N GLY A 106 -12.24 -6.87 -11.94
CA GLY A 106 -13.70 -6.85 -11.96
C GLY A 106 -14.26 -5.55 -11.41
N HIS A 107 -15.51 -5.27 -11.80
CA HIS A 107 -16.25 -4.15 -11.25
C HIS A 107 -16.81 -4.49 -9.87
N TYR A 108 -16.52 -3.67 -8.87
CA TYR A 108 -17.05 -3.80 -7.52
C TYR A 108 -17.32 -2.41 -6.92
N GLU A 109 -18.54 -2.17 -6.46
CA GLU A 109 -18.99 -0.88 -5.89
C GLU A 109 -18.65 0.35 -6.77
N GLY A 110 -18.70 0.22 -8.10
CA GLY A 110 -18.40 1.30 -9.05
C GLY A 110 -16.92 1.46 -9.41
N HIS A 111 -16.04 0.63 -8.87
CA HIS A 111 -14.59 0.69 -9.10
C HIS A 111 -14.10 -0.53 -9.87
N LEU A 112 -13.04 -0.38 -10.66
CA LEU A 112 -12.43 -1.47 -11.40
C LEU A 112 -11.18 -1.95 -10.65
N ILE A 113 -11.28 -3.10 -9.99
CA ILE A 113 -10.26 -3.58 -9.04
C ILE A 113 -9.64 -4.88 -9.55
N ILE A 114 -8.31 -4.99 -9.46
CA ILE A 114 -7.58 -6.21 -9.81
C ILE A 114 -7.54 -7.21 -8.64
N GLY A 115 -7.33 -8.48 -8.96
CA GLY A 115 -7.21 -9.54 -7.97
C GLY A 115 -6.71 -10.86 -8.54
N LYS A 116 -6.64 -11.86 -7.67
CA LYS A 116 -6.22 -13.22 -8.01
C LYS A 116 -7.40 -14.03 -8.53
N ILE A 117 -7.21 -14.73 -9.65
CA ILE A 117 -8.17 -15.70 -10.15
C ILE A 117 -7.78 -17.08 -9.61
N SER A 118 -8.75 -17.76 -8.98
CA SER A 118 -8.58 -19.13 -8.49
C SER A 118 -9.34 -20.09 -9.41
N SER A 119 -8.61 -21.01 -10.04
CA SER A 119 -9.18 -22.11 -10.84
C SER A 119 -10.06 -23.05 -10.00
N VAL A 120 -9.68 -23.26 -8.73
CA VAL A 120 -10.39 -24.14 -7.79
C VAL A 120 -11.74 -23.56 -7.39
N HIS A 121 -11.77 -22.28 -6.99
CA HIS A 121 -13.01 -21.63 -6.54
C HIS A 121 -13.87 -21.09 -7.68
N ARG A 122 -13.37 -21.16 -8.91
CA ARG A 122 -14.01 -20.62 -10.11
C ARG A 122 -14.40 -19.14 -9.99
N ALA A 123 -13.56 -18.32 -9.34
CA ALA A 123 -13.86 -16.90 -9.09
C ALA A 123 -12.61 -15.99 -9.10
N LEU A 124 -12.85 -14.69 -9.20
CA LEU A 124 -11.88 -13.62 -8.93
C LEU A 124 -11.98 -13.18 -7.47
N PHE A 125 -10.85 -13.00 -6.81
CA PHE A 125 -10.76 -12.47 -5.44
C PHE A 125 -9.98 -11.15 -5.41
N ILE A 126 -10.67 -10.06 -5.10
CA ILE A 126 -10.08 -8.71 -5.04
C ILE A 126 -9.87 -8.25 -3.60
N ALA A 127 -8.90 -7.37 -3.38
CA ALA A 127 -8.65 -6.71 -2.10
C ALA A 127 -9.37 -5.36 -2.05
N PHE A 128 -10.39 -5.23 -1.20
CA PHE A 128 -11.21 -4.01 -1.10
C PHE A 128 -11.67 -3.73 0.34
N ARG A 129 -11.36 -2.53 0.86
CA ARG A 129 -11.70 -2.07 2.21
C ARG A 129 -11.35 -3.05 3.34
N GLY A 130 -10.12 -3.55 3.34
CA GLY A 130 -9.65 -4.49 4.38
C GLY A 130 -10.12 -5.93 4.21
N ALA A 131 -11.02 -6.22 3.26
CA ALA A 131 -11.58 -7.54 3.04
C ALA A 131 -11.26 -8.10 1.65
N GLU A 132 -11.19 -9.41 1.54
CA GLU A 132 -11.21 -10.13 0.27
C GLU A 132 -12.65 -10.24 -0.22
N ARG A 133 -12.90 -9.83 -1.47
CA ARG A 133 -14.23 -9.90 -2.11
C ARG A 133 -14.19 -10.88 -3.27
N ARG A 134 -15.18 -11.76 -3.34
CA ARG A 134 -15.36 -12.73 -4.40
C ARG A 134 -16.25 -12.16 -5.51
N LEU A 135 -15.79 -12.25 -6.75
CA LEU A 135 -16.52 -11.87 -7.96
C LEU A 135 -16.60 -13.06 -8.91
N ASP A 136 -17.79 -13.31 -9.46
CA ASP A 136 -18.02 -14.38 -10.43
C ASP A 136 -17.91 -13.89 -11.90
N SER A 137 -18.03 -12.58 -12.13
CA SER A 137 -17.84 -11.93 -13.43
C SER A 137 -16.61 -11.04 -13.41
N TYR A 138 -15.68 -11.29 -14.33
CA TYR A 138 -14.39 -10.60 -14.37
C TYR A 138 -13.74 -10.65 -15.75
N GLU A 139 -12.74 -9.80 -15.94
CA GLU A 139 -11.82 -9.82 -17.07
C GLU A 139 -10.50 -10.47 -16.64
N ILE A 140 -9.85 -11.19 -17.55
CA ILE A 140 -8.56 -11.81 -17.36
C ILE A 140 -7.51 -11.13 -18.23
N LEU A 141 -6.32 -10.92 -17.68
CA LEU A 141 -5.19 -10.35 -18.41
C LEU A 141 -4.52 -11.42 -19.27
N VAL A 142 -4.38 -11.19 -20.56
CA VAL A 142 -3.76 -12.12 -21.52
C VAL A 142 -2.67 -11.44 -22.33
N GLU A 143 -1.69 -12.23 -22.77
CA GLU A 143 -0.70 -11.82 -23.77
C GLU A 143 -1.33 -11.88 -25.16
N GLU A 144 -1.38 -10.74 -25.84
CA GLU A 144 -1.79 -10.68 -27.24
C GLU A 144 -0.63 -11.17 -28.09
N LYS A 145 -0.74 -12.39 -28.65
CA LYS A 145 0.22 -12.85 -29.65
C LYS A 145 0.13 -11.90 -30.83
N ARG A 146 1.19 -11.12 -31.06
CA ARG A 146 1.35 -10.29 -32.26
C ARG A 146 1.04 -11.18 -33.46
N ALA A 147 -0.11 -10.98 -34.09
CA ALA A 147 -0.37 -11.57 -35.38
C ALA A 147 0.81 -11.14 -36.24
N LEU A 148 1.62 -12.10 -36.71
CA LEU A 148 2.62 -11.81 -37.72
C LEU A 148 1.88 -11.06 -38.82
N ALA A 149 2.28 -9.82 -39.10
CA ALA A 149 1.79 -9.06 -40.23
C ALA A 149 2.07 -9.93 -41.48
N GLY A 150 1.06 -10.66 -41.96
CA GLY A 150 1.28 -11.68 -42.96
C GLY A 150 0.13 -12.64 -43.25
N TRP A 151 -0.87 -12.80 -42.37
CA TRP A 151 -2.07 -13.59 -42.70
C TRP A 151 -3.31 -12.68 -42.75
N GLN A 152 -3.41 -11.91 -43.83
CA GLN A 152 -4.74 -11.55 -44.33
C GLN A 152 -5.37 -12.83 -44.89
N LEU A 153 -6.58 -13.16 -44.44
CA LEU A 153 -7.42 -14.08 -45.20
C LEU A 153 -7.46 -13.54 -46.65
N PRO A 154 -7.22 -14.39 -47.67
CA PRO A 154 -7.40 -13.93 -49.05
C PRO A 154 -8.82 -13.39 -49.19
N PRO A 155 -9.02 -12.27 -49.92
CA PRO A 155 -10.36 -11.76 -50.14
C PRO A 155 -11.22 -12.89 -50.73
N PRO A 156 -12.50 -13.00 -50.33
CA PRO A 156 -13.38 -14.02 -50.90
C PRO A 156 -13.36 -13.90 -52.43
N PRO A 157 -13.31 -15.02 -53.17
CA PRO A 157 -13.27 -14.98 -54.62
C PRO A 157 -14.48 -14.19 -55.17
N PRO A 158 -14.32 -13.49 -56.30
CA PRO A 158 -15.41 -12.75 -56.92
C PRO A 158 -16.63 -13.65 -57.12
N MET A 159 -17.82 -13.11 -56.85
CA MET A 159 -19.10 -13.82 -56.86
C MET A 159 -19.42 -14.52 -58.20
N GLU A 160 -18.68 -14.20 -59.27
CA GLU A 160 -18.83 -14.80 -60.60
C GLU A 160 -18.31 -16.25 -60.69
N GLU A 161 -17.34 -16.65 -59.86
CA GLU A 161 -16.78 -18.03 -59.88
C GLU A 161 -17.65 -19.06 -59.12
N LEU A 162 -18.44 -18.61 -58.13
CA LEU A 162 -19.39 -19.45 -57.40
C LEU A 162 -20.70 -19.70 -58.16
N LEU A 163 -20.95 -18.97 -59.26
CA LEU A 163 -22.15 -19.11 -60.09
C LEU A 163 -21.95 -20.06 -61.28
N GLN A 164 -20.73 -20.55 -61.53
CA GLN A 164 -20.45 -21.46 -62.66
C GLN A 164 -20.45 -22.95 -62.28
N GLU A 165 -20.28 -23.31 -61.00
CA GLU A 165 -20.44 -24.68 -60.51
C GLU A 165 -21.78 -24.86 -59.77
N LYS A 166 -22.90 -24.76 -60.48
CA LYS A 166 -24.19 -25.43 -60.19
C LYS A 166 -25.26 -24.95 -61.17
N THR A 167 -25.10 -25.32 -62.43
CA THR A 167 -26.24 -25.40 -63.36
C THR A 167 -26.57 -26.88 -63.57
N PRO A 168 -27.61 -27.44 -62.93
CA PRO A 168 -28.17 -28.70 -63.36
C PRO A 168 -28.88 -28.47 -64.70
N THR A 169 -28.45 -29.15 -65.76
CA THR A 169 -29.06 -29.11 -67.11
C THR A 169 -30.37 -29.91 -67.21
N SER A 170 -31.21 -29.91 -66.18
CA SER A 170 -32.54 -30.52 -66.23
C SER A 170 -33.52 -29.78 -65.33
N PRO A 171 -34.72 -29.42 -65.80
CA PRO A 171 -35.76 -28.90 -64.91
C PRO A 171 -36.22 -30.00 -63.93
N PRO A 172 -36.62 -29.64 -62.70
CA PRO A 172 -37.19 -30.58 -61.74
C PRO A 172 -38.62 -31.02 -62.17
N PRO A 173 -39.06 -32.24 -61.83
CA PRO A 173 -40.42 -32.70 -62.12
C PRO A 173 -41.47 -31.94 -61.28
N PRO A 174 -42.72 -31.81 -61.76
CA PRO A 174 -43.78 -31.09 -61.06
C PRO A 174 -44.23 -31.79 -59.76
N PRO A 175 -44.75 -31.04 -58.77
CA PRO A 175 -45.17 -31.59 -57.49
C PRO A 175 -46.45 -32.45 -57.61
N PRO A 176 -46.59 -33.51 -56.78
CA PRO A 176 -47.81 -34.31 -56.74
C PRO A 176 -48.97 -33.58 -56.03
N PRO A 177 -50.24 -33.91 -56.33
CA PRO A 177 -51.42 -33.27 -55.74
C PRO A 177 -51.60 -33.61 -54.24
N PRO A 178 -52.38 -32.81 -53.49
CA PRO A 178 -52.47 -32.95 -52.04
C PRO A 178 -53.32 -34.17 -51.66
N ALA A 179 -52.69 -35.15 -51.03
CA ALA A 179 -53.36 -36.30 -50.42
C ALA A 179 -53.53 -36.06 -48.91
N PHE A 180 -54.79 -36.02 -48.49
CA PHE A 180 -55.23 -36.18 -47.11
C PHE A 180 -54.72 -37.53 -46.56
N GLY A 181 -54.08 -37.54 -45.38
CA GLY A 181 -53.64 -38.81 -44.79
C GLY A 181 -52.76 -38.69 -43.54
N VAL A 182 -53.41 -38.54 -42.39
CA VAL A 182 -53.14 -39.18 -41.08
C VAL A 182 -51.67 -39.27 -40.61
N LYS A 183 -51.32 -38.48 -39.57
CA LYS A 183 -50.15 -38.72 -38.70
C LYS A 183 -50.46 -39.87 -37.73
N PRO A 184 -49.64 -40.94 -37.64
CA PRO A 184 -49.69 -41.84 -36.51
C PRO A 184 -48.72 -41.32 -35.45
N TYR A 185 -49.22 -40.86 -34.30
CA TYR A 185 -48.80 -41.36 -32.98
C TYR A 185 -49.73 -40.75 -31.91
N PRO A 186 -50.30 -41.56 -31.00
CA PRO A 186 -51.48 -41.20 -30.23
C PRO A 186 -51.10 -40.55 -28.89
N TYR A 187 -51.74 -39.42 -28.58
CA TYR A 187 -51.86 -38.93 -27.21
C TYR A 187 -52.94 -39.74 -26.48
N PRO A 188 -52.74 -40.16 -25.21
CA PRO A 188 -53.82 -40.75 -24.42
C PRO A 188 -54.91 -39.71 -24.09
N PRO A 189 -56.17 -40.15 -23.94
CA PRO A 189 -57.36 -39.31 -24.07
C PRO A 189 -57.68 -38.47 -22.82
N GLU A 190 -58.20 -37.26 -23.05
CA GLU A 190 -59.01 -36.51 -22.09
C GLU A 190 -60.28 -37.30 -21.79
N PHE A 191 -60.50 -37.62 -20.52
CA PHE A 191 -61.77 -38.14 -20.03
C PHE A 191 -62.46 -37.01 -19.25
N ASP A 192 -63.67 -36.66 -19.67
CA ASP A 192 -64.56 -35.78 -18.93
C ASP A 192 -64.87 -36.36 -17.54
N ALA A 193 -64.72 -35.49 -16.55
CA ALA A 193 -64.90 -35.54 -15.10
C ALA A 193 -65.66 -36.72 -14.42
N PRO A 194 -65.30 -37.00 -13.14
CA PRO A 194 -66.14 -36.44 -12.08
C PRO A 194 -65.34 -35.78 -10.93
N ALA A 195 -65.96 -34.77 -10.33
CA ALA A 195 -65.44 -33.94 -9.24
C ALA A 195 -64.72 -34.72 -8.11
N ARG A 196 -63.47 -34.37 -7.81
CA ARG A 196 -62.81 -34.68 -6.53
C ARG A 196 -61.84 -33.59 -6.06
N HIS A 197 -62.16 -33.09 -4.87
CA HIS A 197 -61.36 -32.48 -3.79
C HIS A 197 -60.22 -31.52 -4.12
N VAL A 198 -60.42 -30.30 -3.60
CA VAL A 198 -59.45 -29.25 -3.29
C VAL A 198 -58.32 -29.83 -2.44
N GLU A 199 -57.09 -29.82 -2.96
CA GLU A 199 -55.80 -29.67 -2.25
C GLU A 199 -54.67 -30.11 -3.18
N ASP A 200 -54.04 -29.14 -3.86
CA ASP A 200 -52.60 -29.09 -4.20
C ASP A 200 -52.34 -28.11 -5.34
N ARG A 201 -52.14 -26.84 -4.96
CA ARG A 201 -51.46 -25.83 -5.79
C ARG A 201 -50.32 -25.25 -4.95
N PRO A 202 -49.06 -25.22 -5.44
CA PRO A 202 -48.01 -24.47 -4.76
C PRO A 202 -48.29 -22.96 -4.89
N PRO A 203 -48.15 -22.16 -3.81
CA PRO A 203 -48.52 -20.74 -3.85
C PRO A 203 -47.51 -19.88 -4.61
N GLN A 204 -48.03 -18.84 -5.27
CA GLN A 204 -47.28 -17.70 -5.80
C GLN A 204 -46.55 -16.97 -4.67
N TYR A 205 -45.29 -16.61 -4.92
CA TYR A 205 -44.45 -15.89 -3.95
C TYR A 205 -44.84 -14.40 -3.90
N THR A 206 -45.32 -13.94 -2.75
CA THR A 206 -45.38 -12.52 -2.37
C THR A 206 -44.36 -12.25 -1.25
N PRO A 207 -43.76 -11.04 -1.18
CA PRO A 207 -42.69 -10.75 -0.23
C PRO A 207 -43.25 -10.46 1.18
N MET A 208 -42.70 -11.13 2.20
CA MET A 208 -43.08 -10.96 3.62
C MET A 208 -42.15 -9.95 4.34
N PRO A 209 -42.65 -9.22 5.36
CA PRO A 209 -41.89 -8.22 6.12
C PRO A 209 -41.05 -8.83 7.26
N MET A 210 -39.97 -8.13 7.63
CA MET A 210 -38.96 -8.51 8.65
C MET A 210 -39.53 -8.54 10.09
N PRO A 211 -39.12 -9.48 10.96
CA PRO A 211 -39.47 -9.45 12.39
C PRO A 211 -38.35 -8.88 13.29
N MET A 212 -38.77 -8.18 14.35
CA MET A 212 -37.96 -7.65 15.46
C MET A 212 -37.55 -8.77 16.47
N PRO A 213 -36.53 -8.57 17.33
CA PRO A 213 -35.97 -9.65 18.14
C PRO A 213 -36.76 -9.88 19.44
N MET A 214 -37.03 -11.15 19.77
CA MET A 214 -37.61 -11.56 21.05
C MET A 214 -36.71 -12.57 21.75
N VAL A 215 -36.64 -12.41 23.07
CA VAL A 215 -35.79 -13.05 24.08
C VAL A 215 -36.06 -14.55 24.18
N SER A 216 -35.00 -15.35 24.23
CA SER A 216 -35.04 -16.81 24.39
C SER A 216 -35.22 -17.22 25.86
N THR A 217 -36.21 -18.06 26.14
CA THR A 217 -36.33 -18.83 27.39
C THR A 217 -36.17 -20.32 27.05
N ASP A 218 -35.03 -20.91 27.39
CA ASP A 218 -34.79 -22.36 27.28
C ASP A 218 -35.20 -23.10 28.58
N PRO A 219 -35.79 -24.31 28.48
CA PRO A 219 -36.17 -25.11 29.64
C PRO A 219 -35.25 -26.32 29.82
N TYR A 220 -34.01 -26.16 30.30
CA TYR A 220 -33.20 -27.27 30.85
C TYR A 220 -32.22 -26.74 31.93
N PRO A 221 -32.05 -27.43 33.08
CA PRO A 221 -31.10 -27.01 34.09
C PRO A 221 -29.66 -27.40 33.69
N PRO A 222 -28.65 -26.57 34.01
CA PRO A 222 -27.26 -26.85 33.67
C PRO A 222 -26.68 -27.96 34.57
N PRO A 223 -25.68 -28.74 34.08
CA PRO A 223 -24.94 -29.67 34.93
C PRO A 223 -24.03 -28.91 35.93
N ALA A 224 -23.80 -29.53 37.08
CA ALA A 224 -22.98 -28.99 38.16
C ALA A 224 -21.53 -28.72 37.71
N LEU A 225 -21.00 -27.57 38.14
CA LEU A 225 -19.62 -27.16 37.94
C LEU A 225 -18.67 -28.16 38.64
N GLU A 226 -17.92 -28.93 37.86
CA GLU A 226 -16.71 -29.58 38.38
C GLU A 226 -15.65 -28.51 38.68
N ALA A 227 -15.04 -28.64 39.86
CA ALA A 227 -14.01 -27.74 40.34
C ALA A 227 -12.79 -27.79 39.42
N VAL A 228 -12.50 -26.64 38.79
CA VAL A 228 -11.26 -26.41 38.06
C VAL A 228 -10.10 -26.44 39.06
N ILE A 229 -9.21 -27.42 38.89
CA ILE A 229 -7.93 -27.52 39.59
C ILE A 229 -7.07 -26.32 39.15
N PRO A 230 -6.52 -25.50 40.07
CA PRO A 230 -5.62 -24.41 39.69
C PRO A 230 -4.30 -24.95 39.15
N PRO A 231 -3.63 -24.26 38.21
CA PRO A 231 -2.33 -24.68 37.69
C PRO A 231 -1.27 -24.66 38.79
N PRO A 232 -0.19 -25.46 38.68
CA PRO A 232 0.86 -25.46 39.69
C PRO A 232 1.53 -24.09 39.76
N ARG A 233 1.70 -23.63 41.00
CA ARG A 233 2.49 -22.45 41.39
C ARG A 233 3.90 -22.64 40.84
N TYR A 234 4.33 -21.80 39.89
CA TYR A 234 5.75 -21.64 39.62
C TYR A 234 6.38 -21.07 40.90
N GLN A 235 7.29 -21.85 41.51
CA GLN A 235 8.18 -21.33 42.53
C GLN A 235 9.00 -20.20 41.89
N GLU A 236 9.02 -19.04 42.55
CA GLU A 236 9.93 -17.96 42.25
C GLU A 236 11.36 -18.52 42.21
N ALA A 237 11.98 -18.50 41.03
CA ALA A 237 13.41 -18.70 40.93
C ALA A 237 14.08 -17.53 41.65
N VAL A 238 14.77 -17.84 42.75
CA VAL A 238 15.61 -16.89 43.47
C VAL A 238 16.70 -16.40 42.52
N SER A 239 16.59 -15.15 42.10
CA SER A 239 17.64 -14.43 41.38
C SER A 239 18.80 -14.21 42.34
N VAL A 240 19.78 -15.12 42.33
CA VAL A 240 21.08 -14.89 42.98
C VAL A 240 21.82 -13.85 42.14
N LEU A 241 21.81 -12.60 42.60
CA LEU A 241 22.68 -11.54 42.10
C LEU A 241 24.15 -11.94 42.31
N PRO A 242 25.04 -11.82 41.30
CA PRO A 242 26.46 -11.87 41.55
C PRO A 242 26.89 -10.66 42.40
N PRO A 243 27.89 -10.79 43.28
CA PRO A 243 28.31 -9.71 44.16
C PRO A 243 28.91 -8.54 43.36
N LYS A 244 28.48 -7.32 43.72
CA LYS A 244 29.04 -6.06 43.20
C LYS A 244 30.53 -5.97 43.57
N PRO A 245 31.42 -5.52 42.65
CA PRO A 245 32.76 -5.12 43.05
C PRO A 245 32.68 -3.83 43.89
N ASP A 246 33.29 -3.90 45.07
CA ASP A 246 33.39 -2.83 46.04
C ASP A 246 34.51 -1.86 45.60
N TYR A 247 34.13 -0.66 45.16
CA TYR A 247 35.06 0.45 44.96
C TYR A 247 34.69 1.56 45.95
N SER A 248 35.20 1.43 47.16
CA SER A 248 35.39 2.57 48.07
C SER A 248 36.68 3.29 47.68
N ALA A 249 36.54 4.44 47.02
CA ALA A 249 37.62 5.40 46.88
C ALA A 249 37.06 6.80 47.13
N TYR A 250 37.60 7.42 48.18
CA TYR A 250 37.31 8.77 48.63
C TYR A 250 37.39 9.79 47.49
N TYR A 251 36.31 10.51 47.25
CA TYR A 251 36.34 11.77 46.50
C TYR A 251 35.64 12.85 47.32
N THR A 252 36.45 13.73 47.91
CA THR A 252 35.98 14.98 48.52
C THR A 252 35.77 16.01 47.42
N PRO A 253 34.61 16.68 47.32
CA PRO A 253 34.44 17.78 46.38
C PRO A 253 35.24 19.00 46.85
N PRO A 254 35.93 19.73 45.96
CA PRO A 254 36.54 21.01 46.32
C PRO A 254 35.46 22.08 46.52
N THR A 255 35.57 22.80 47.63
CA THR A 255 34.81 24.00 47.97
C THR A 255 35.08 25.08 46.92
N VAL A 256 34.09 25.42 46.09
CA VAL A 256 34.16 26.57 45.20
C VAL A 256 33.58 27.79 45.91
N ALA A 257 34.42 28.81 46.04
CA ALA A 257 34.12 30.08 46.66
C ALA A 257 32.95 30.79 45.97
N SER A 258 32.12 31.44 46.78
CA SER A 258 31.03 32.34 46.37
C SER A 258 31.51 33.36 45.32
N ALA A 259 30.91 33.33 44.14
CA ALA A 259 30.99 34.40 43.15
C ALA A 259 29.67 35.17 43.12
N VAL A 260 29.83 36.48 43.07
CA VAL A 260 28.83 37.54 43.24
C VAL A 260 27.70 37.44 42.20
N VAL A 261 26.46 37.54 42.68
CA VAL A 261 25.25 37.70 41.85
C VAL A 261 25.27 39.11 41.23
N LEU A 262 25.33 39.18 39.90
CA LEU A 262 24.96 40.38 39.15
C LEU A 262 23.52 40.20 38.62
N PRO A 263 22.63 41.20 38.76
CA PRO A 263 21.26 41.08 38.30
C PRO A 263 21.18 41.11 36.76
N ALA A 264 20.35 40.23 36.21
CA ALA A 264 20.03 40.14 34.80
C ALA A 264 19.29 41.40 34.32
N ILE A 265 19.77 41.98 33.21
CA ILE A 265 19.07 43.03 32.47
C ILE A 265 17.95 42.37 31.68
N VAL A 266 16.70 42.70 32.03
CA VAL A 266 15.49 42.33 31.31
C VAL A 266 15.43 43.15 30.02
N ALA A 267 15.59 42.49 28.87
CA ALA A 267 15.23 43.08 27.58
C ALA A 267 13.70 42.94 27.38
N PRO A 268 13.01 43.98 26.87
CA PRO A 268 11.56 44.00 26.83
C PRO A 268 11.00 43.04 25.76
N ALA A 269 9.88 42.40 26.10
CA ALA A 269 9.05 41.63 25.19
C ALA A 269 8.56 42.52 24.04
N ALA A 270 8.86 42.13 22.79
CA ALA A 270 8.21 42.72 21.62
C ALA A 270 6.76 42.21 21.57
N SER A 271 5.84 43.13 21.77
CA SER A 271 4.39 42.95 21.73
C SER A 271 3.92 42.49 20.34
N SER A 272 3.08 41.46 20.29
CA SER A 272 2.27 41.15 19.12
C SER A 272 1.14 42.17 19.02
N SER A 273 1.19 43.08 18.06
CA SER A 273 0.08 43.97 17.75
C SER A 273 -0.96 43.23 16.88
N PHE A 274 -2.10 42.94 17.49
CA PHE A 274 -3.34 42.58 16.81
C PHE A 274 -3.95 43.85 16.20
N VAL A 275 -4.31 43.83 14.91
CA VAL A 275 -5.15 44.85 14.27
C VAL A 275 -6.25 44.16 13.48
N PRO A 276 -7.54 44.40 13.78
CA PRO A 276 -8.65 43.83 13.03
C PRO A 276 -8.81 44.52 11.65
N ALA A 277 -9.28 43.73 10.69
CA ALA A 277 -9.49 44.14 9.31
C ALA A 277 -10.56 45.24 9.19
N ASP A 278 -10.24 46.35 8.53
CA ASP A 278 -11.24 47.15 7.82
C ASP A 278 -10.63 48.04 6.72
N THR A 279 -11.29 47.99 5.56
CA THR A 279 -11.28 48.96 4.46
C THR A 279 -10.03 49.06 3.56
N TYR A 280 -9.94 48.16 2.58
CA TYR A 280 -9.38 48.50 1.26
C TYR A 280 -10.37 48.10 0.17
N LYS A 281 -10.99 49.09 -0.48
CA LYS A 281 -11.83 48.91 -1.68
C LYS A 281 -10.94 49.13 -2.91
N PRO A 282 -10.71 48.11 -3.76
CA PRO A 282 -10.04 48.34 -5.04
C PRO A 282 -10.99 49.03 -6.04
N PRO A 283 -10.47 49.71 -7.08
CA PRO A 283 -11.28 50.37 -8.10
C PRO A 283 -12.07 49.33 -8.92
N LEU A 284 -13.34 49.64 -9.19
CA LEU A 284 -14.22 48.90 -10.09
C LEU A 284 -13.68 48.98 -11.53
N ASP A 285 -13.21 47.86 -12.06
CA ASP A 285 -12.91 47.69 -13.49
C ASP A 285 -14.04 46.86 -14.13
N PRO A 286 -14.85 47.39 -15.08
CA PRO A 286 -16.10 46.74 -15.50
C PRO A 286 -15.99 45.55 -16.47
N TYR A 287 -14.80 45.00 -16.75
CA TYR A 287 -14.61 44.01 -17.83
C TYR A 287 -13.75 42.77 -17.52
N ALA A 288 -13.49 42.43 -16.26
CA ALA A 288 -12.78 41.20 -15.92
C ALA A 288 -13.73 40.00 -15.71
N PRO A 289 -13.54 38.85 -16.40
CA PRO A 289 -14.35 37.65 -16.20
C PRO A 289 -14.11 37.03 -14.82
N SER A 290 -15.22 36.69 -14.17
CA SER A 290 -15.35 36.10 -12.83
C SER A 290 -14.74 34.71 -12.70
N CYS A 291 -13.82 34.51 -11.75
CA CYS A 291 -13.56 33.24 -11.08
C CYS A 291 -13.09 33.51 -9.64
N SER A 292 -14.00 33.29 -8.69
CA SER A 292 -13.75 33.24 -7.25
C SER A 292 -13.34 31.82 -6.85
N GLY A 293 -12.29 31.69 -6.04
CA GLY A 293 -11.83 30.43 -5.46
C GLY A 293 -10.68 30.65 -4.49
N TYR A 294 -11.04 30.91 -3.23
CA TYR A 294 -10.18 31.11 -2.05
C TYR A 294 -8.97 30.15 -1.97
N THR A 295 -7.76 30.68 -1.80
CA THR A 295 -6.62 29.96 -1.20
C THR A 295 -6.37 30.53 0.20
N PRO A 296 -6.45 29.75 1.29
CA PRO A 296 -6.06 30.26 2.61
C PRO A 296 -4.54 30.49 2.64
N ALA A 297 -4.14 31.64 3.18
CA ALA A 297 -2.75 32.01 3.33
C ALA A 297 -2.01 30.99 4.20
N VAL A 298 -1.03 30.29 3.62
CA VAL A 298 -0.06 29.48 4.35
C VAL A 298 0.87 30.44 5.09
N THR A 299 0.68 30.57 6.40
CA THR A 299 1.68 31.19 7.27
C THR A 299 2.89 30.27 7.35
N VAL A 300 3.90 30.54 6.52
CA VAL A 300 5.23 29.95 6.64
C VAL A 300 5.83 30.41 7.97
N PRO A 301 6.13 29.52 8.94
CA PRO A 301 6.89 29.95 10.11
C PRO A 301 8.30 30.33 9.67
N ALA A 302 8.81 31.41 10.26
CA ALA A 302 10.05 32.06 9.90
C ALA A 302 11.22 31.07 9.79
N GLN A 303 11.94 31.15 8.66
CA GLN A 303 13.18 30.44 8.42
C GLN A 303 14.22 30.87 9.45
N THR A 304 14.54 30.01 10.41
CA THR A 304 15.76 30.13 11.22
C THR A 304 16.94 29.74 10.35
N ALA A 305 17.43 30.73 9.58
CA ALA A 305 18.67 30.64 8.85
C ALA A 305 19.85 30.64 9.84
N TYR A 306 20.38 29.45 10.13
CA TYR A 306 21.75 29.29 10.61
C TYR A 306 22.45 28.26 9.73
N GLY A 307 23.44 28.73 8.96
CA GLY A 307 24.36 27.89 8.22
C GLY A 307 24.25 28.05 6.71
N ILE A 308 25.36 28.43 6.09
CA ILE A 308 25.57 28.43 4.65
C ILE A 308 25.24 27.03 4.08
N GLY A 309 24.16 26.93 3.30
CA GLY A 309 24.05 26.03 2.14
C GLY A 309 23.75 24.53 2.36
N SER A 310 22.91 24.10 3.30
CA SER A 310 22.34 22.74 3.21
C SER A 310 21.14 22.75 2.24
N PRO A 311 21.14 21.96 1.15
CA PRO A 311 20.01 21.89 0.20
C PRO A 311 18.75 21.22 0.78
N ASP A 312 18.84 20.69 2.00
CA ASP A 312 17.76 19.97 2.66
C ASP A 312 16.88 20.93 3.47
N ILE A 313 15.57 20.77 3.34
CA ILE A 313 14.58 21.60 4.02
C ILE A 313 14.01 20.79 5.18
N TRP A 314 14.27 21.27 6.40
CA TRP A 314 13.74 20.70 7.64
C TRP A 314 12.67 21.63 8.20
N VAL A 315 11.47 21.11 8.43
CA VAL A 315 10.33 21.88 8.93
C VAL A 315 10.02 21.46 10.34
N HIS A 316 10.07 22.40 11.27
CA HIS A 316 9.70 22.16 12.67
C HIS A 316 8.23 21.77 12.79
N THR A 317 7.96 20.70 13.53
CA THR A 317 6.62 20.25 13.90
C THR A 317 6.59 19.84 15.36
N SER A 318 5.42 19.91 15.98
CA SER A 318 5.23 19.59 17.39
C SER A 318 3.92 18.87 17.70
N SER A 319 3.23 18.37 16.68
CA SER A 319 1.90 17.75 16.79
C SER A 319 1.70 16.65 15.73
N SER A 320 0.46 16.26 15.46
CA SER A 320 0.10 15.35 14.36
C SER A 320 0.33 15.94 12.96
N TYR A 321 0.69 17.23 12.87
CA TYR A 321 0.92 17.88 11.59
C TYR A 321 2.18 17.37 10.90
N ILE A 322 2.00 16.85 9.68
CA ILE A 322 3.09 16.50 8.77
C ILE A 322 3.06 17.50 7.61
N PRO A 323 4.19 18.18 7.32
CA PRO A 323 4.25 19.12 6.22
C PRO A 323 3.96 18.42 4.88
N PRO A 324 3.30 19.10 3.91
CA PRO A 324 3.18 18.59 2.56
C PRO A 324 4.56 18.25 1.98
N ASP A 325 4.62 17.20 1.15
CA ASP A 325 5.86 16.72 0.52
C ASP A 325 6.92 16.23 1.53
N ALA A 326 6.50 15.82 2.73
CA ALA A 326 7.36 15.17 3.72
C ALA A 326 8.00 13.89 3.16
N VAL A 327 9.26 13.67 3.52
CA VAL A 327 10.01 12.50 3.06
C VAL A 327 9.56 11.24 3.80
N SER A 328 9.02 10.28 3.07
CA SER A 328 8.58 8.99 3.57
C SER A 328 9.78 8.14 4.00
N GLY A 329 9.81 7.81 5.29
CA GLY A 329 10.83 6.97 5.93
C GLY A 329 10.50 5.49 5.89
N GLY A 330 9.21 5.14 5.76
CA GLY A 330 8.73 3.77 5.70
C GLY A 330 7.38 3.61 6.39
N HIS A 331 7.22 2.55 7.17
CA HIS A 331 6.01 2.25 7.92
C HIS A 331 6.34 1.52 9.22
N ASP A 332 5.48 1.69 10.22
CA ASP A 332 5.53 0.92 11.47
C ASP A 332 4.93 -0.48 11.26
N SER A 333 5.01 -1.37 12.25
CA SER A 333 4.58 -2.78 12.11
C SER A 333 3.09 -2.97 11.81
N ASP A 334 2.28 -1.93 12.02
CA ASP A 334 0.86 -1.86 11.66
C ASP A 334 0.62 -1.21 10.28
N MET A 335 1.67 -1.01 9.49
CA MET A 335 1.68 -0.33 8.20
C MET A 335 1.36 1.17 8.25
N THR A 336 1.29 1.78 9.44
CA THR A 336 1.13 3.24 9.54
C THR A 336 2.37 3.95 9.01
N PRO A 337 2.22 5.05 8.23
CA PRO A 337 3.35 5.70 7.59
C PRO A 337 4.29 6.36 8.61
N LEU A 338 5.59 6.20 8.37
CA LEU A 338 6.65 6.87 9.13
C LEU A 338 7.39 7.85 8.23
N TYR A 339 7.75 9.01 8.77
CA TYR A 339 8.47 10.05 8.04
C TYR A 339 9.88 10.25 8.58
N VAL A 340 10.78 10.71 7.72
CA VAL A 340 12.15 11.06 8.11
C VAL A 340 12.12 12.33 8.95
N CYS A 341 12.64 12.24 10.17
CA CYS A 341 12.77 13.39 11.05
C CYS A 341 14.16 13.46 11.70
N ARG A 342 14.42 14.59 12.35
CA ARG A 342 15.48 14.75 13.35
C ARG A 342 14.92 15.45 14.57
N ALA A 343 15.30 15.01 15.77
CA ALA A 343 14.91 15.67 17.01
C ALA A 343 16.15 16.26 17.69
N HIS A 344 15.96 17.37 18.40
CA HIS A 344 17.03 18.01 19.15
C HIS A 344 17.10 17.44 20.56
N TYR A 345 18.09 16.57 20.81
CA TYR A 345 18.27 15.87 22.07
C TYR A 345 19.70 16.06 22.58
N GLN A 346 19.84 16.50 23.85
CA GLN A 346 21.14 16.75 24.49
C GLN A 346 22.10 17.65 23.68
N GLY A 347 21.57 18.67 22.99
CA GLY A 347 22.37 19.59 22.17
C GLY A 347 22.75 19.07 20.80
N MET A 348 22.24 17.90 20.40
CA MET A 348 22.50 17.26 19.11
C MET A 348 21.20 17.13 18.33
N HIS A 349 21.29 17.24 17.00
CA HIS A 349 20.23 16.73 16.14
C HIS A 349 20.45 15.23 15.91
N ILE A 350 19.45 14.42 16.24
CA ILE A 350 19.51 12.97 16.07
C ILE A 350 18.43 12.55 15.07
N PRO A 351 18.79 11.87 13.97
CA PRO A 351 17.84 11.35 13.00
C PRO A 351 16.97 10.23 13.58
N GLY A 352 15.71 10.16 13.15
CA GLY A 352 14.74 9.17 13.64
C GLY A 352 13.49 9.04 12.77
N LYS A 353 12.43 8.50 13.39
CA LYS A 353 11.11 8.31 12.77
C LYS A 353 10.09 9.27 13.37
N ALA A 354 9.36 10.00 12.53
CA ALA A 354 8.16 10.73 12.94
C ALA A 354 6.94 9.84 12.71
N ALA A 355 6.12 9.68 13.76
CA ALA A 355 4.91 8.87 13.74
C ALA A 355 3.69 9.79 13.91
N PRO A 356 2.98 10.15 12.82
CA PRO A 356 1.84 11.06 12.88
C PRO A 356 0.70 10.48 13.72
N SER A 357 0.52 9.15 13.66
CA SER A 357 -0.47 8.40 14.46
C SER A 357 -0.26 8.53 15.96
N ARG A 358 0.96 8.89 16.40
CA ARG A 358 1.34 9.04 17.82
C ARG A 358 1.73 10.47 18.18
N CYS A 359 1.66 11.41 17.23
CA CYS A 359 1.99 12.82 17.41
C CYS A 359 3.40 13.09 17.96
N CYS A 360 4.38 12.21 17.67
CA CYS A 360 5.74 12.33 18.21
C CYS A 360 6.80 11.77 17.25
N ALA A 361 8.05 12.11 17.55
CA ALA A 361 9.22 11.49 16.96
C ALA A 361 9.87 10.50 17.92
N TYR A 362 10.51 9.49 17.34
CA TYR A 362 11.31 8.50 18.05
C TYR A 362 12.73 8.52 17.50
N ILE A 363 13.70 8.75 18.38
CA ILE A 363 15.12 8.72 18.07
C ILE A 363 15.81 7.60 18.84
N ALA A 364 16.84 7.02 18.24
CA ALA A 364 17.68 6.03 18.89
C ALA A 364 18.87 6.74 19.54
N ASP A 365 19.05 6.59 20.85
CA ASP A 365 20.26 7.07 21.53
C ASP A 365 20.58 6.30 22.82
N ALA A 366 21.87 6.07 23.04
CA ALA A 366 22.42 5.39 24.22
C ALA A 366 21.67 4.09 24.61
N GLY A 367 21.38 3.22 23.63
CA GLY A 367 20.69 1.95 23.87
C GLY A 367 19.16 2.05 24.00
N ARG A 368 18.58 3.24 23.88
CA ARG A 368 17.14 3.48 24.12
C ARG A 368 16.44 4.12 22.94
N GLU A 369 15.14 3.86 22.85
CA GLU A 369 14.21 4.67 22.05
C GLU A 369 13.75 5.86 22.91
N ILE A 370 13.96 7.07 22.40
CA ILE A 370 13.63 8.32 23.07
C ILE A 370 12.50 8.98 22.31
N ILE A 371 11.48 9.39 23.03
CA ILE A 371 10.28 10.03 22.48
C ILE A 371 10.43 11.54 22.60
N GLU A 372 10.31 12.24 21.49
CA GLU A 372 10.40 13.69 21.43
C GLU A 372 9.16 14.28 20.75
N SER A 373 8.55 15.27 21.41
CA SER A 373 7.37 15.95 20.87
C SER A 373 7.74 17.08 19.92
N ASN A 374 8.94 17.69 20.07
CA ASN A 374 9.43 18.74 19.18
C ASN A 374 10.52 18.18 18.28
N TYR A 375 10.27 18.19 16.97
CA TYR A 375 11.17 17.61 15.99
C TYR A 375 11.02 18.32 14.65
N GLU A 376 11.94 18.05 13.74
CA GLU A 376 11.89 18.59 12.38
C GLU A 376 11.71 17.45 11.40
N VAL A 377 10.79 17.61 10.44
CA VAL A 377 10.54 16.65 9.37
C VAL A 377 11.26 17.11 8.11
N LEU A 378 11.89 16.17 7.41
CA LEU A 378 12.53 16.42 6.12
C LEU A 378 11.46 16.57 5.03
N VAL A 379 11.58 17.60 4.20
CA VAL A 379 10.64 17.90 3.10
C VAL A 379 11.34 17.88 1.75
N GLY A 380 10.61 17.45 0.72
CA GLY A 380 11.07 17.33 -0.65
C GLY A 380 11.18 15.89 -1.13
N GLN A 381 10.14 15.05 -0.99
CA GLN A 381 10.18 13.62 -1.30
C GLN A 381 10.83 13.31 -2.64
N GLY A 382 10.52 14.06 -3.70
CA GLY A 382 11.11 13.85 -5.04
C GLY A 382 12.62 14.15 -5.17
N LYS A 383 13.22 14.83 -4.18
CA LYS A 383 14.65 15.18 -4.17
C LYS A 383 15.55 14.07 -3.61
N TYR A 384 14.96 13.01 -3.06
CA TYR A 384 15.71 11.96 -2.39
C TYR A 384 15.37 10.56 -2.91
N HIS A 385 16.33 9.65 -2.81
CA HIS A 385 16.16 8.23 -3.09
C HIS A 385 16.86 7.39 -2.02
N TRP A 386 16.41 6.16 -1.84
CA TRP A 386 16.99 5.19 -0.91
C TRP A 386 17.94 4.26 -1.65
N VAL A 387 19.16 4.11 -1.13
CA VAL A 387 20.22 3.30 -1.76
C VAL A 387 20.71 2.22 -0.80
N PRO A 388 20.74 0.94 -1.18
CA PRO A 388 21.28 -0.12 -0.33
C PRO A 388 22.73 0.13 0.08
N ALA A 389 23.05 -0.09 1.35
CA ALA A 389 24.40 -0.02 1.90
C ALA A 389 24.57 -0.95 3.11
N TYR A 390 25.80 -1.08 3.58
CA TYR A 390 26.13 -1.96 4.70
C TYR A 390 27.34 -1.46 5.50
N ASP A 391 27.49 -1.94 6.73
CA ASP A 391 28.68 -1.78 7.59
C ASP A 391 29.20 -0.35 7.80
N GLY A 392 28.29 0.64 7.88
CA GLY A 392 28.63 2.06 8.02
C GLY A 392 29.02 2.74 6.71
N ASN A 393 28.87 2.08 5.56
CA ASN A 393 29.09 2.70 4.28
C ASN A 393 28.06 3.81 4.06
N VAL A 394 28.56 4.97 3.63
CA VAL A 394 27.77 6.16 3.34
C VAL A 394 28.10 6.57 1.92
N VAL A 395 27.10 6.41 1.06
CA VAL A 395 27.23 6.67 -0.37
C VAL A 395 27.24 8.18 -0.65
N PRO A 396 27.79 8.60 -1.79
CA PRO A 396 27.79 10.01 -2.16
C PRO A 396 26.38 10.59 -2.28
N GLY A 397 26.21 11.82 -1.79
CA GLY A 397 24.92 12.48 -1.73
C GLY A 397 24.10 12.15 -0.48
N ALA A 398 24.61 11.32 0.44
CA ALA A 398 23.93 11.02 1.70
C ALA A 398 23.52 12.28 2.48
N VAL A 399 22.34 12.19 3.10
CA VAL A 399 21.75 13.28 3.90
C VAL A 399 22.35 13.23 5.31
N GLU A 400 23.20 14.21 5.63
CA GLU A 400 23.64 14.49 7.00
C GLU A 400 22.49 15.18 7.73
N ALA A 401 22.04 14.59 8.83
CA ALA A 401 20.87 15.06 9.59
C ALA A 401 21.21 15.41 11.04
N GLY A 402 22.50 15.46 11.37
CA GLY A 402 22.98 15.90 12.67
C GLY A 402 24.41 15.45 12.93
N ARG A 403 24.87 15.66 14.16
CA ARG A 403 26.22 15.28 14.61
C ARG A 403 26.15 14.65 16.00
N SER A 404 26.97 13.64 16.23
CA SER A 404 27.13 13.02 17.54
C SER A 404 27.86 13.97 18.50
N TYR A 405 27.95 13.56 19.77
CA TYR A 405 28.65 14.33 20.80
C TYR A 405 30.15 14.55 20.48
N SER A 406 30.77 13.62 19.74
CA SER A 406 32.15 13.75 19.28
C SER A 406 32.30 14.63 18.02
N GLY A 407 31.20 15.16 17.49
CA GLY A 407 31.15 15.91 16.24
C GLY A 407 31.10 15.05 14.98
N GLU A 408 30.98 13.73 15.11
CA GLU A 408 30.85 12.81 13.98
C GLU A 408 29.51 13.05 13.26
N PRO A 409 29.49 13.18 11.92
CA PRO A 409 28.24 13.34 11.18
C PRO A 409 27.34 12.10 11.28
N LEU A 410 26.06 12.33 11.54
CA LEU A 410 25.01 11.32 11.55
C LEU A 410 24.21 11.42 10.24
N TYR A 411 24.04 10.29 9.57
CA TYR A 411 23.31 10.22 8.30
C TYR A 411 21.95 9.56 8.48
N VAL A 412 21.03 9.84 7.57
CA VAL A 412 19.71 9.19 7.54
C VAL A 412 19.82 7.83 6.84
N GLY A 413 19.39 6.78 7.53
CA GLY A 413 19.18 5.46 6.94
C GLY A 413 17.84 4.88 7.34
N ARG A 414 17.44 3.79 6.71
CA ARG A 414 16.29 2.98 7.14
C ARG A 414 16.58 1.49 6.99
N ALA A 415 15.89 0.67 7.78
CA ALA A 415 15.97 -0.77 7.65
C ALA A 415 14.68 -1.45 8.10
N ARG A 416 14.55 -2.71 7.68
CA ARG A 416 13.46 -3.58 8.12
C ARG A 416 13.78 -4.19 9.46
N TYR A 417 12.83 -4.12 10.39
CA TYR A 417 12.92 -4.77 11.68
C TYR A 417 11.52 -5.08 12.22
N CYS A 418 11.27 -6.34 12.57
CA CYS A 418 10.01 -6.80 13.17
C CYS A 418 8.74 -6.35 12.41
N GLY A 419 8.77 -6.36 11.07
CA GLY A 419 7.62 -5.96 10.24
C GLY A 419 7.51 -4.46 9.98
N SER A 420 8.37 -3.63 10.57
CA SER A 420 8.47 -2.20 10.26
C SER A 420 9.61 -1.92 9.29
N LEU A 421 9.44 -0.93 8.41
CA LEU A 421 10.53 -0.23 7.72
C LEU A 421 10.77 1.11 8.42
N THR A 422 11.80 1.17 9.28
CA THR A 422 12.02 2.30 10.18
C THR A 422 13.25 3.12 9.77
N PRO A 423 13.13 4.46 9.66
CA PRO A 423 14.29 5.35 9.54
C PRO A 423 15.01 5.56 10.88
N GLY A 424 16.31 5.84 10.83
CA GLY A 424 17.16 6.05 12.00
C GLY A 424 18.50 6.69 11.65
N LYS A 425 19.43 6.65 12.60
CA LYS A 425 20.76 7.27 12.48
C LYS A 425 21.81 6.27 12.00
N ILE A 426 22.52 6.58 10.93
CA ILE A 426 23.72 5.86 10.53
C ILE A 426 24.91 6.54 11.19
N GLN A 427 25.70 5.76 11.90
CA GLN A 427 26.95 6.23 12.50
C GLN A 427 28.12 5.40 11.94
N ARG A 428 29.06 6.06 11.28
CA ARG A 428 30.11 5.41 10.49
C ARG A 428 31.13 4.71 11.37
N SER A 429 31.54 5.34 12.46
CA SER A 429 32.44 4.77 13.47
C SER A 429 31.86 3.49 14.09
N HIS A 430 30.54 3.46 14.24
CA HIS A 430 29.83 2.29 14.73
C HIS A 430 29.63 1.23 13.64
N ARG A 431 29.75 1.55 12.35
CA ARG A 431 29.54 0.60 11.25
C ARG A 431 28.11 0.05 11.17
N SER A 432 27.11 0.86 11.50
CA SER A 432 25.72 0.40 11.55
C SER A 432 24.70 1.54 11.47
N LEU A 433 23.49 1.17 11.06
CA LEU A 433 22.26 1.94 11.31
C LEU A 433 21.72 1.62 12.70
N HIS A 434 21.28 2.65 13.42
CA HIS A 434 20.63 2.55 14.72
C HIS A 434 19.18 3.05 14.57
N ILE A 435 18.21 2.18 14.84
CA ILE A 435 16.78 2.52 14.77
C ILE A 435 16.13 2.47 16.14
N ALA A 436 15.11 3.29 16.33
CA ALA A 436 14.27 3.25 17.52
C ALA A 436 13.13 2.25 17.31
N TYR A 437 13.03 1.23 18.18
CA TYR A 437 11.92 0.27 18.12
C TYR A 437 11.66 -0.38 19.48
N GLY A 438 10.41 -0.38 19.93
CA GLY A 438 9.96 -1.12 21.11
C GLY A 438 10.65 -0.69 22.42
N GLY A 439 10.93 0.60 22.58
CA GLY A 439 11.63 1.14 23.74
C GLY A 439 13.16 1.05 23.69
N GLN A 440 13.74 0.45 22.65
CA GLN A 440 15.18 0.18 22.55
C GLN A 440 15.81 0.78 21.28
N GLU A 441 17.11 1.02 21.35
CA GLU A 441 17.94 1.28 20.17
C GLU A 441 18.39 -0.06 19.58
N ILE A 442 18.01 -0.32 18.33
CA ILE A 442 18.33 -1.53 17.60
C ILE A 442 19.41 -1.24 16.57
N ARG A 443 20.46 -2.04 16.57
CA ARG A 443 21.61 -1.90 15.68
C ARG A 443 21.51 -2.87 14.49
N ILE A 444 21.64 -2.34 13.28
CA ILE A 444 21.47 -3.09 12.02
C ILE A 444 22.65 -2.80 11.08
N SER A 445 23.26 -3.84 10.53
CA SER A 445 24.43 -3.73 9.64
C SER A 445 24.07 -3.57 8.16
N SER A 446 22.90 -4.06 7.72
CA SER A 446 22.39 -3.95 6.34
C SER A 446 21.19 -3.01 6.30
N TYR A 447 21.27 -1.94 5.51
CA TYR A 447 20.29 -0.86 5.52
C TYR A 447 20.23 -0.14 4.18
N GLU A 448 19.31 0.80 4.05
CA GLU A 448 19.31 1.78 2.96
C GLU A 448 19.73 3.16 3.48
N VAL A 449 20.47 3.91 2.68
CA VAL A 449 20.89 5.30 2.96
C VAL A 449 20.01 6.25 2.16
N LEU A 450 19.54 7.31 2.79
CA LEU A 450 18.86 8.38 2.08
C LEU A 450 19.89 9.28 1.38
N VAL A 451 19.78 9.42 0.06
CA VAL A 451 20.67 10.26 -0.75
C VAL A 451 19.89 11.32 -1.52
N ARG A 452 20.55 12.44 -1.81
CA ARG A 452 20.08 13.44 -2.77
C ARG A 452 20.22 12.92 -4.20
N SER A 453 19.11 12.89 -4.93
CA SER A 453 19.01 12.26 -6.25
C SER A 453 20.01 12.84 -7.25
N ASP A 454 20.13 14.17 -7.29
CA ASP A 454 20.95 14.91 -8.25
C ASP A 454 22.45 14.60 -8.08
N ILE A 455 22.91 14.53 -6.82
CA ILE A 455 24.30 14.20 -6.51
C ILE A 455 24.58 12.73 -6.81
N TYR A 456 23.69 11.83 -6.38
CA TYR A 456 23.87 10.39 -6.56
C TYR A 456 23.94 10.00 -8.04
N HIS A 457 22.97 10.42 -8.85
CA HIS A 457 22.93 10.08 -10.27
C HIS A 457 24.08 10.73 -11.06
N ARG A 458 24.48 11.96 -10.70
CA ARG A 458 25.66 12.60 -11.32
C ARG A 458 26.92 11.77 -11.12
N GLN A 459 27.13 11.21 -9.92
CA GLN A 459 28.30 10.40 -9.64
C GLN A 459 28.25 9.02 -10.30
N GLN A 460 27.07 8.40 -10.37
CA GLN A 460 26.90 7.16 -11.14
C GLN A 460 27.21 7.35 -12.62
N ALA A 461 26.76 8.46 -13.22
CA ALA A 461 27.06 8.77 -14.62
C ALA A 461 28.57 8.95 -14.86
N ILE A 462 29.29 9.57 -13.92
CA ILE A 462 30.76 9.68 -13.97
C ILE A 462 31.38 8.29 -13.89
N SER A 463 30.93 7.43 -12.97
CA SER A 463 31.48 6.08 -12.84
C SER A 463 31.23 5.15 -14.04
N LEU A 464 30.24 5.46 -14.90
CA LEU A 464 29.94 4.68 -16.11
C LEU A 464 30.68 5.18 -17.35
N SER A 465 31.31 6.37 -17.25
CA SER A 465 32.05 7.01 -18.36
C SER A 465 33.57 6.82 -18.29
N TYR A 466 34.06 6.15 -17.25
CA TYR A 466 35.43 5.68 -17.07
C TYR A 466 35.43 4.17 -16.86
#